data_AF-A0A0F7JH54-F1
#
_entry.id   AF-A0A0F7JH54-F1
#
_cell.length_a   1.000
_cell.length_b   1.000
_cell.length_c   1.000
_cell.angle_alpha   90.00
_cell.angle_beta   90.00
_cell.angle_gamma   90.00
#
_symmetry.space_group_name_H-M   'P 1'
#
loop_
_entity.id
_entity.type
_entity.pdbx_description
1 polymer ?
#
loop_
_entity_poly.entity_id
_entity_poly.type
_entity_poly.pdbx_seq_one_letter_code
_entity_poly.pdbx_strand_id
1 'polypeptide(L)'
;MSKDSSLENKDENVTVRNTIEEAIRDKLFNKLFAYVVVSFFVVNWQDIIILFRSKYDIYTTLSIVWVGEKYHFPYVGPIIVSPFVAHFVMPFIYGTTASVVMPYITMCISKATGRNYARIRYIDYEFDLEERARIKDLQINLKQKESKLLSLEKQTEDQYKLLSAIEEKKREIESARVNLYHGIKVIVDIYKAKKKRISTQEDFADLLKAIEESDFYKDTGLWGINKLIDDVETIYESQSTSKDK
;
A
#
# COMPACT_ATOMS: atom_id res chain seq x y z
N MET A 1 -61.29 19.03 -17.20
CA MET A 1 -60.47 17.95 -16.62
C MET A 1 -60.90 16.64 -17.23
N SER A 2 -60.20 16.16 -18.26
CA SER A 2 -60.31 14.79 -18.73
C SER A 2 -58.90 14.23 -18.67
N LYS A 3 -58.66 13.40 -17.66
CA LYS A 3 -57.35 12.80 -17.36
C LYS A 3 -57.08 11.70 -18.38
N ASP A 4 -55.82 11.64 -18.81
CA ASP A 4 -55.24 10.72 -19.78
C ASP A 4 -55.59 9.25 -19.54
N SER A 5 -56.37 8.65 -20.44
CA SER A 5 -56.64 7.21 -20.54
C SER A 5 -55.42 6.38 -21.00
N SER A 6 -54.33 7.05 -21.40
CA SER A 6 -53.08 6.43 -21.86
C SER A 6 -52.10 6.07 -20.73
N LEU A 7 -52.30 6.59 -19.51
CA LEU A 7 -51.46 6.27 -18.35
C LEU A 7 -51.95 4.99 -17.63
N GLU A 8 -53.26 4.81 -17.48
CA GLU A 8 -53.86 3.60 -16.86
C GLU A 8 -53.49 2.30 -17.59
N ASN A 9 -53.53 2.30 -18.94
CA ASN A 9 -53.18 1.11 -19.75
C ASN A 9 -51.69 0.74 -19.70
N LYS A 10 -50.80 1.69 -19.38
CA LYS A 10 -49.36 1.42 -19.22
C LYS A 10 -49.08 0.80 -17.87
N ASP A 11 -49.73 1.29 -16.81
CA ASP A 11 -49.56 0.75 -15.46
C ASP A 11 -50.14 -0.65 -15.33
N GLU A 12 -51.27 -0.97 -15.96
CA GLU A 12 -51.77 -2.36 -16.03
C GLU A 12 -50.81 -3.30 -16.77
N ASN A 13 -50.26 -2.89 -17.92
CA ASN A 13 -49.30 -3.71 -18.67
C ASN A 13 -47.99 -3.94 -17.92
N VAL A 14 -47.51 -2.94 -17.18
CA VAL A 14 -46.31 -3.04 -16.34
C VAL A 14 -46.60 -3.94 -15.14
N THR A 15 -47.77 -3.83 -14.53
CA THR A 15 -48.18 -4.68 -13.39
C THR A 15 -48.35 -6.15 -13.79
N VAL A 16 -48.97 -6.41 -14.96
CA VAL A 16 -49.11 -7.77 -15.51
C VAL A 16 -47.76 -8.36 -15.91
N ARG A 17 -46.87 -7.57 -16.55
CA ARG A 17 -45.50 -8.02 -16.85
C ARG A 17 -44.72 -8.36 -15.59
N ASN A 18 -44.78 -7.51 -14.57
CA ASN A 18 -44.07 -7.73 -13.30
C ASN A 18 -44.62 -8.95 -12.56
N THR A 19 -45.93 -9.18 -12.60
CA THR A 19 -46.56 -10.36 -11.96
C THR A 19 -46.20 -11.65 -12.70
N ILE A 20 -46.13 -11.62 -14.03
CA ILE A 20 -45.68 -12.76 -14.84
C ILE A 20 -44.18 -13.00 -14.64
N GLU A 21 -43.37 -11.95 -14.58
CA GLU A 21 -41.93 -12.05 -14.36
C GLU A 21 -41.62 -12.58 -12.96
N GLU A 22 -42.32 -12.12 -11.92
CA GLU A 22 -42.20 -12.67 -10.57
C GLU A 22 -42.68 -14.12 -10.50
N ALA A 23 -43.79 -14.48 -11.13
CA ALA A 23 -44.27 -15.87 -11.17
C ALA A 23 -43.32 -16.81 -11.95
N ILE A 24 -42.71 -16.32 -13.03
CA ILE A 24 -41.68 -17.05 -13.79
C ILE A 24 -40.41 -17.17 -12.96
N ARG A 25 -40.00 -16.11 -12.27
CA ARG A 25 -38.83 -16.08 -11.39
C ARG A 25 -39.00 -17.06 -10.23
N ASP A 26 -40.14 -17.05 -9.57
CA ASP A 26 -40.44 -17.92 -8.42
C ASP A 26 -40.51 -19.40 -8.84
N LYS A 27 -41.05 -19.68 -10.04
CA LYS A 27 -40.97 -21.03 -10.63
C LYS A 27 -39.56 -21.40 -11.08
N LEU A 28 -38.79 -20.52 -11.72
CA LEU A 28 -37.39 -20.78 -12.12
C LEU A 28 -36.44 -20.97 -10.94
N PHE A 29 -36.73 -20.42 -9.76
CA PHE A 29 -35.97 -20.68 -8.54
C PHE A 29 -36.45 -21.93 -7.77
N ASN A 30 -37.57 -22.52 -8.16
CA ASN A 30 -37.91 -23.87 -7.71
C ASN A 30 -36.96 -24.86 -8.40
N LYS A 31 -36.10 -25.50 -7.60
CA LYS A 31 -35.06 -26.44 -8.07
C LYS A 31 -35.62 -27.45 -9.08
N LEU A 32 -36.81 -28.00 -8.85
CA LEU A 32 -37.47 -28.95 -9.74
C LEU A 32 -37.75 -28.33 -11.13
N PHE A 33 -38.38 -27.16 -11.14
CA PHE A 33 -38.75 -26.47 -12.38
C PHE A 33 -37.51 -25.91 -13.10
N ALA A 34 -36.50 -25.43 -12.39
CA ALA A 34 -35.22 -25.02 -12.96
C ALA A 34 -34.56 -26.16 -13.73
N TYR A 35 -34.44 -27.35 -13.11
CA TYR A 35 -33.87 -28.52 -13.76
C TYR A 35 -34.70 -28.96 -14.97
N VAL A 36 -36.02 -28.95 -14.86
CA VAL A 36 -36.93 -29.32 -15.94
C VAL A 36 -36.84 -28.35 -17.13
N VAL A 37 -36.86 -27.05 -16.89
CA VAL A 37 -36.79 -26.04 -17.96
C VAL A 37 -35.40 -25.96 -18.57
N VAL A 38 -34.34 -25.97 -17.76
CA VAL A 38 -32.95 -25.94 -18.26
C VAL A 38 -32.63 -27.22 -19.03
N SER A 39 -33.05 -28.39 -18.56
CA SER A 39 -32.86 -29.65 -19.31
C SER A 39 -33.65 -29.67 -20.61
N PHE A 40 -34.87 -29.14 -20.63
CA PHE A 40 -35.65 -29.00 -21.88
C PHE A 40 -34.90 -28.17 -22.93
N PHE A 41 -34.39 -26.99 -22.54
CA PHE A 41 -33.64 -26.15 -23.46
C PHE A 41 -32.29 -26.77 -23.86
N VAL A 42 -31.52 -27.32 -22.92
CA VAL A 42 -30.20 -27.90 -23.20
C VAL A 42 -30.28 -29.17 -24.04
N VAL A 43 -31.32 -29.99 -23.87
CA VAL A 43 -31.48 -31.23 -24.64
C VAL A 43 -32.02 -30.96 -26.05
N ASN A 44 -32.92 -29.98 -26.22
CA ASN A 44 -33.59 -29.72 -27.50
C ASN A 44 -33.12 -28.44 -28.21
N TRP A 45 -32.01 -27.83 -27.79
CA TRP A 45 -31.56 -26.54 -28.33
C TRP A 45 -31.37 -26.56 -29.85
N GLN A 46 -30.90 -27.68 -30.40
CA GLN A 46 -30.72 -27.86 -31.85
C GLN A 46 -32.06 -27.89 -32.59
N ASP A 47 -33.03 -28.64 -32.07
CA ASP A 47 -34.36 -28.78 -32.67
C ASP A 47 -35.14 -27.47 -32.62
N ILE A 48 -34.99 -26.71 -31.52
CA ILE A 48 -35.56 -25.38 -31.37
C ILE A 48 -35.01 -24.43 -32.46
N ILE A 49 -33.70 -24.44 -32.71
CA ILE A 49 -33.08 -23.63 -33.77
C ILE A 49 -33.57 -24.04 -35.16
N ILE A 50 -33.73 -25.34 -35.41
CA ILE A 50 -34.24 -25.86 -36.69
C ILE A 50 -35.70 -25.46 -36.91
N LEU A 51 -36.52 -25.50 -35.86
CA LEU A 51 -37.91 -25.03 -35.89
C LEU A 51 -38.01 -23.53 -36.22
N PHE A 52 -37.13 -22.71 -35.65
CA PHE A 52 -37.11 -21.27 -35.98
C PHE A 52 -36.69 -20.97 -37.42
N ARG A 53 -35.87 -21.83 -38.02
CA ARG A 53 -35.37 -21.66 -39.40
C ARG A 53 -36.24 -22.34 -40.45
N SER A 54 -37.19 -23.16 -40.02
CA SER A 54 -38.05 -23.97 -40.86
C SER A 54 -39.09 -23.13 -41.62
N LYS A 55 -39.33 -23.49 -42.89
CA LYS A 55 -40.44 -22.98 -43.69
C LYS A 55 -41.70 -23.84 -43.62
N TYR A 56 -41.61 -25.02 -43.01
CA TYR A 56 -42.71 -25.98 -42.85
C TYR A 56 -43.36 -25.82 -41.47
N ASP A 57 -44.59 -26.33 -41.34
CA ASP A 57 -45.30 -26.38 -40.07
C ASP A 57 -44.54 -27.25 -39.05
N ILE A 58 -44.70 -26.92 -37.77
CA ILE A 58 -43.98 -27.45 -36.61
C ILE A 58 -44.00 -28.99 -36.62
N TYR A 59 -45.14 -29.61 -36.87
CA TYR A 59 -45.27 -31.08 -36.89
C TYR A 59 -44.48 -31.72 -38.04
N THR A 60 -44.51 -31.12 -39.23
CA THR A 60 -43.78 -31.62 -40.39
C THR A 60 -42.27 -31.50 -40.17
N THR A 61 -41.81 -30.37 -39.65
CA THR A 61 -40.39 -30.14 -39.34
C THR A 61 -39.88 -31.08 -38.25
N LEU A 62 -40.64 -31.26 -37.17
CA LEU A 62 -40.31 -32.24 -36.14
C LEU A 62 -40.23 -33.66 -36.70
N SER A 63 -41.14 -34.03 -37.61
CA SER A 63 -41.11 -35.36 -38.23
C SER A 63 -39.95 -35.56 -39.21
N ILE A 64 -39.43 -34.49 -39.82
CA ILE A 64 -38.26 -34.53 -40.71
C ILE A 64 -36.96 -34.64 -39.90
N VAL A 65 -36.88 -33.92 -38.77
CA VAL A 65 -35.72 -33.96 -37.86
C VAL A 65 -35.69 -35.27 -37.08
N TRP A 66 -36.85 -35.78 -36.69
CA TRP A 66 -37.01 -37.08 -36.04
C TRP A 66 -37.10 -38.21 -37.08
N VAL A 67 -35.96 -38.68 -37.58
CA VAL A 67 -35.90 -39.81 -38.53
C VAL A 67 -36.12 -41.13 -37.79
N GLY A 68 -37.30 -41.32 -37.20
CA GLY A 68 -37.79 -42.60 -36.67
C GLY A 68 -36.84 -43.35 -35.74
N GLU A 69 -35.87 -42.68 -35.11
CA GLU A 69 -34.90 -43.36 -34.28
C GLU A 69 -35.59 -43.85 -33.02
N LYS A 70 -35.42 -45.13 -32.76
CA LYS A 70 -35.91 -45.79 -31.56
C LYS A 70 -35.39 -45.03 -30.35
N TYR A 71 -36.30 -44.54 -29.51
CA TYR A 71 -35.91 -43.88 -28.28
C TYR A 71 -35.38 -44.94 -27.33
N HIS A 72 -34.08 -44.87 -27.02
CA HIS A 72 -33.43 -45.86 -26.16
C HIS A 72 -33.60 -45.44 -24.71
N PHE A 73 -34.59 -46.04 -24.04
CA PHE A 73 -34.73 -45.87 -22.61
C PHE A 73 -33.76 -46.83 -21.89
N PRO A 74 -32.99 -46.38 -20.90
CA PRO A 74 -32.11 -47.26 -20.14
C PRO A 74 -32.91 -48.43 -19.56
N TYR A 75 -32.44 -49.66 -19.77
CA TYR A 75 -32.98 -50.91 -19.22
C TYR A 75 -34.35 -51.40 -19.76
N VAL A 76 -35.05 -50.63 -20.60
CA VAL A 76 -36.39 -51.02 -21.15
C VAL A 76 -36.33 -51.35 -22.64
N GLY A 77 -35.24 -51.02 -23.33
CA GLY A 77 -35.05 -51.28 -24.75
C GLY A 77 -35.62 -50.18 -25.66
N PRO A 78 -35.57 -50.37 -26.98
CA PRO A 78 -35.99 -49.36 -27.94
C PRO A 78 -37.51 -49.21 -27.98
N ILE A 79 -38.02 -48.01 -27.68
CA ILE A 79 -39.45 -47.68 -27.78
C ILE A 79 -39.66 -46.73 -28.97
N ILE A 80 -40.68 -47.00 -29.78
CA ILE A 80 -41.12 -46.08 -30.83
C ILE A 80 -42.06 -45.06 -30.19
N VAL A 81 -41.61 -43.81 -30.12
CA VAL A 81 -42.40 -42.68 -29.64
C VAL A 81 -42.64 -41.70 -30.80
N SER A 82 -43.75 -40.97 -30.76
CA SER A 82 -44.01 -39.94 -31.75
C SER A 82 -42.99 -38.79 -31.64
N PRO A 83 -42.70 -38.07 -32.75
CA PRO A 83 -41.77 -36.93 -32.72
C PRO A 83 -42.13 -35.89 -31.65
N PHE A 84 -43.43 -35.64 -31.45
CA PHE A 84 -43.90 -34.73 -30.41
C PHE A 84 -43.53 -35.22 -29.00
N VAL A 85 -43.73 -36.51 -28.71
CA VAL A 85 -43.39 -37.08 -27.40
C VAL A 85 -41.88 -37.07 -27.18
N ALA A 86 -41.08 -37.38 -28.21
CA ALA A 86 -39.63 -37.37 -28.13
C ALA A 86 -39.04 -35.99 -27.82
N HIS A 87 -39.46 -34.95 -28.56
CA HIS A 87 -38.88 -33.62 -28.43
C HIS A 87 -39.52 -32.78 -27.33
N PHE A 88 -40.80 -33.00 -27.03
CA PHE A 88 -41.49 -32.20 -26.01
C PHE A 88 -41.62 -32.92 -24.69
N VAL A 89 -42.08 -34.17 -24.64
CA VAL A 89 -42.46 -34.83 -23.39
C VAL A 89 -41.26 -35.49 -22.68
N MET A 90 -40.39 -36.17 -23.42
CA MET A 90 -39.23 -36.86 -22.83
C MET A 90 -38.27 -35.95 -22.04
N PRO A 91 -37.94 -34.73 -22.49
CA PRO A 91 -37.10 -33.82 -21.73
C PRO A 91 -37.69 -33.44 -20.37
N PHE A 92 -39.02 -33.30 -20.24
CA PHE A 92 -39.66 -33.10 -18.93
C PHE A 92 -39.49 -34.32 -18.02
N ILE A 93 -39.61 -35.53 -18.58
CA ILE A 93 -39.40 -36.78 -17.83
C ILE A 93 -37.94 -36.84 -17.36
N TYR A 94 -36.97 -36.63 -18.24
CA TYR A 94 -35.55 -36.62 -17.88
C TYR A 94 -35.22 -35.53 -16.86
N GLY A 95 -35.72 -34.31 -17.03
CA GLY A 95 -35.53 -33.22 -16.09
C GLY A 95 -36.10 -33.53 -14.72
N THR A 96 -37.28 -34.14 -14.67
CA THR A 96 -37.93 -34.57 -13.42
C THR A 96 -37.14 -35.71 -12.76
N THR A 97 -36.78 -36.75 -13.51
CA THR A 97 -35.96 -37.85 -12.98
C THR A 97 -34.61 -37.36 -12.49
N ALA A 98 -33.93 -36.50 -13.25
CA ALA A 98 -32.65 -35.91 -12.86
C ALA A 98 -32.79 -35.07 -11.59
N SER A 99 -33.86 -34.30 -11.43
CA SER A 99 -34.08 -33.49 -10.22
C SER A 99 -34.23 -34.33 -8.94
N VAL A 100 -34.78 -35.55 -9.07
CA VAL A 100 -34.93 -36.49 -7.97
C VAL A 100 -33.63 -37.22 -7.72
N VAL A 101 -32.93 -37.65 -8.77
CA VAL A 101 -31.73 -38.50 -8.67
C VAL A 101 -30.46 -37.70 -8.33
N MET A 102 -30.28 -36.51 -8.90
CA MET A 102 -29.08 -35.68 -8.71
C MET A 102 -28.77 -35.31 -7.27
N PRO A 103 -29.74 -35.01 -6.39
CA PRO A 103 -29.48 -34.80 -4.97
C PRO A 103 -28.82 -36.01 -4.29
N TYR A 104 -29.23 -37.24 -4.64
CA TYR A 104 -28.63 -38.46 -4.08
C TYR A 104 -27.21 -38.69 -4.60
N ILE A 105 -26.97 -38.47 -5.90
CA ILE A 105 -25.62 -38.53 -6.49
C ILE A 105 -24.71 -37.51 -5.82
N THR A 106 -25.18 -36.26 -5.68
CA THR A 106 -24.46 -35.17 -5.00
C THR A 106 -24.16 -35.53 -3.55
N MET A 107 -25.12 -36.13 -2.83
CA MET A 107 -24.91 -36.61 -1.48
C MET A 107 -23.83 -37.71 -1.41
N CYS A 108 -23.83 -38.67 -2.35
CA CYS A 108 -22.81 -39.72 -2.41
C CYS A 108 -21.40 -39.15 -2.66
N ILE A 109 -21.26 -38.24 -3.63
CA ILE A 109 -19.99 -37.55 -3.91
C ILE A 109 -19.55 -36.74 -2.70
N SER A 110 -20.47 -36.02 -2.06
CA SER A 110 -20.18 -35.23 -0.86
C SER A 110 -19.78 -36.10 0.33
N LYS A 111 -20.38 -37.29 0.51
CA LYS A 111 -19.98 -38.24 1.56
C LYS A 111 -18.59 -38.82 1.30
N ALA A 112 -18.26 -39.10 0.04
CA ALA A 112 -16.96 -39.63 -0.34
C ALA A 112 -15.84 -38.58 -0.25
N THR A 113 -16.11 -37.33 -0.62
CA THR A 113 -15.07 -36.30 -0.77
C THR A 113 -15.06 -35.25 0.34
N GLY A 114 -16.14 -35.12 1.12
CA GLY A 114 -16.31 -34.04 2.10
C GLY A 114 -15.23 -34.01 3.18
N ARG A 115 -14.78 -35.18 3.67
CA ARG A 115 -13.69 -35.24 4.66
C ARG A 115 -12.36 -34.75 4.08
N ASN A 116 -12.05 -35.10 2.83
CA ASN A 116 -10.81 -34.68 2.18
C ASN A 116 -10.83 -33.18 1.88
N TYR A 117 -11.94 -32.65 1.38
CA TYR A 117 -12.08 -31.21 1.15
C TYR A 117 -12.02 -30.40 2.45
N ALA A 118 -12.62 -30.89 3.54
CA ALA A 118 -12.51 -30.25 4.85
C ALA A 118 -11.06 -30.24 5.36
N ARG A 119 -10.32 -31.33 5.15
CA ARG A 119 -8.90 -31.44 5.53
C ARG A 119 -8.01 -30.49 4.74
N ILE A 120 -8.20 -30.41 3.42
CA ILE A 120 -7.46 -29.47 2.56
C ILE A 120 -7.69 -28.03 3.03
N ARG A 121 -8.96 -27.65 3.26
CA ARG A 121 -9.30 -26.30 3.72
C ARG A 121 -8.68 -25.95 5.08
N TYR A 122 -8.60 -26.92 5.98
CA TYR A 122 -7.98 -26.73 7.29
C TYR A 122 -6.45 -26.53 7.16
N ILE A 123 -5.79 -27.35 6.33
CA ILE A 123 -4.36 -27.22 6.03
C ILE A 123 -4.06 -25.87 5.38
N ASP A 124 -4.85 -25.47 4.37
CA ASP A 124 -4.69 -24.17 3.72
C ASP A 124 -4.84 -23.01 4.71
N TYR A 125 -5.76 -23.13 5.67
CA TYR A 125 -5.97 -22.13 6.71
C TYR A 125 -4.78 -22.04 7.68
N GLU A 126 -4.21 -23.18 8.09
CA GLU A 126 -3.00 -23.19 8.93
C GLU A 126 -1.81 -22.54 8.21
N PHE A 127 -1.59 -22.88 6.93
CA PHE A 127 -0.53 -22.25 6.13
C PHE A 127 -0.75 -20.74 5.94
N ASP A 128 -1.99 -20.29 5.69
CA ASP A 128 -2.29 -18.85 5.58
C ASP A 128 -2.05 -18.12 6.91
N LEU A 129 -2.38 -18.74 8.05
CA LEU A 129 -2.08 -18.18 9.36
C LEU A 129 -0.57 -18.05 9.63
N GLU A 130 0.20 -19.10 9.33
CA GLU A 130 1.65 -19.10 9.49
C GLU A 130 2.31 -18.03 8.61
N GLU A 131 1.91 -17.96 7.33
CA GLU A 131 2.47 -16.97 6.41
C GLU A 131 2.08 -15.54 6.82
N ARG A 132 0.86 -15.31 7.28
CA ARG A 132 0.45 -14.01 7.85
C ARG A 132 1.27 -13.65 9.09
N ALA A 133 1.54 -14.60 9.97
CA ALA A 133 2.37 -14.37 11.16
C ALA A 133 3.81 -13.99 10.76
N ARG A 134 4.38 -14.70 9.79
CA ARG A 134 5.71 -14.40 9.23
C ARG A 134 5.77 -13.01 8.59
N ILE A 135 4.77 -12.65 7.79
CA ILE A 135 4.68 -11.31 7.17
C ILE A 135 4.60 -10.24 8.25
N LYS A 136 3.80 -10.46 9.30
CA LYS A 136 3.67 -9.52 10.42
C LYS A 136 4.99 -9.35 11.18
N ASP A 137 5.72 -10.43 11.43
CA ASP A 137 7.04 -10.38 12.06
C ASP A 137 8.06 -9.62 11.19
N LEU A 138 8.06 -9.88 9.88
CA LEU A 138 8.87 -9.12 8.92
C LEU A 138 8.53 -7.61 8.94
N GLN A 139 7.25 -7.25 9.04
CA GLN A 139 6.81 -5.85 9.15
C GLN A 139 7.27 -5.21 10.47
N ILE A 140 7.21 -5.94 11.59
CA ILE A 140 7.71 -5.45 12.88
C ILE A 140 9.22 -5.21 12.80
N ASN A 141 9.97 -6.18 12.28
CA ASN A 141 11.41 -6.06 12.07
C ASN A 141 11.78 -4.90 11.15
N LEU A 142 11.01 -4.69 10.08
CA LEU A 142 11.20 -3.56 9.16
C LEU A 142 10.97 -2.23 9.87
N LYS A 143 9.89 -2.07 10.64
CA LYS A 143 9.62 -0.86 11.43
C LYS A 143 10.69 -0.58 12.47
N GLN A 144 11.24 -1.61 13.12
CA GLN A 144 12.36 -1.47 14.05
C GLN A 144 13.64 -1.00 13.34
N LYS A 145 13.91 -1.50 12.13
CA LYS A 145 15.04 -1.03 11.32
C LYS A 145 14.85 0.41 10.86
N GLU A 146 13.65 0.79 10.44
CA GLU A 146 13.32 2.17 10.06
C GLU A 146 13.48 3.15 11.22
N SER A 147 13.00 2.80 12.42
CA SER A 147 13.14 3.67 13.59
C SER A 147 14.60 3.84 14.01
N LYS A 148 15.41 2.77 13.90
CA LYS A 148 16.86 2.82 14.12
C LYS A 148 17.57 3.65 13.05
N LEU A 149 17.14 3.57 11.79
CA LEU A 149 17.70 4.38 10.72
C LEU A 149 17.43 5.87 10.97
N LEU A 150 16.19 6.22 11.34
CA LEU A 150 15.80 7.60 11.64
C LEU A 150 16.56 8.17 12.84
N SER A 151 16.82 7.37 13.88
CA SER A 151 17.63 7.82 15.02
C SER A 151 19.10 8.02 14.65
N LEU A 152 19.67 7.16 13.82
CA LEU A 152 21.04 7.31 13.30
C LEU A 152 21.16 8.54 12.38
N GLU A 153 20.16 8.80 11.55
CA GLU A 153 20.12 9.98 10.68
C GLU A 153 20.11 11.26 11.51
N LYS A 154 19.27 11.32 12.55
CA LYS A 154 19.26 12.44 13.49
C LYS A 154 20.60 12.64 14.20
N GLN A 155 21.22 11.55 14.68
CA GLN A 155 22.55 11.62 15.28
C GLN A 155 23.60 12.16 14.29
N THR A 156 23.51 11.75 13.03
CA THR A 156 24.41 12.21 11.96
C THR A 156 24.20 13.71 11.70
N GLU A 157 22.96 14.18 11.62
CA GLU A 157 22.64 15.59 11.46
C GLU A 157 23.16 16.45 12.62
N ASP A 158 22.97 15.99 13.86
CA ASP A 158 23.47 16.66 15.06
C ASP A 158 25.01 16.70 15.08
N GLN A 159 25.68 15.63 14.65
CA GLN A 159 27.14 15.60 14.49
C GLN A 159 27.63 16.58 13.43
N TYR A 160 26.95 16.70 12.29
CA TYR A 160 27.29 17.70 11.27
C TYR A 160 27.15 19.13 11.79
N LYS A 161 26.09 19.43 12.56
CA LYS A 161 25.93 20.74 13.21
C LYS A 161 27.07 21.03 14.18
N LEU A 162 27.43 20.08 15.04
CA LEU A 162 28.56 20.22 15.95
C LEU A 162 29.87 20.46 15.21
N LEU A 163 30.12 19.70 14.14
CA LEU A 163 31.33 19.86 13.32
C LEU A 163 31.38 21.25 12.67
N SER A 164 30.26 21.74 12.12
CA SER A 164 30.20 23.08 11.54
C SER A 164 30.48 24.19 12.56
N ALA A 165 29.96 24.06 13.79
CA ALA A 165 30.22 25.02 14.87
C ALA A 165 31.69 24.99 15.32
N ILE A 166 32.31 23.81 15.38
CA ILE A 166 33.74 23.66 15.68
C ILE A 166 34.60 24.28 14.58
N GLU A 167 34.24 24.07 13.31
CA GLU A 167 34.96 24.68 12.18
C GLU A 167 34.87 26.21 12.20
N GLU A 168 33.70 26.76 12.52
CA GLU A 168 33.52 28.20 12.68
C GLU A 168 34.39 28.74 13.82
N LYS A 169 34.35 28.10 15.00
CA LYS A 169 35.22 28.45 16.14
C LYS A 169 36.69 28.35 15.81
N LYS A 170 37.10 27.35 15.04
CA LYS A 170 38.48 27.21 14.57
C LYS A 170 38.88 28.40 13.69
N ARG A 171 38.02 28.80 12.74
CA ARG A 171 38.28 29.98 11.88
C ARG A 171 38.38 31.27 12.69
N GLU A 172 37.51 31.46 13.68
CA GLU A 172 37.58 32.60 14.60
C GLU A 172 38.93 32.64 15.34
N ILE A 173 39.36 31.50 15.90
CA ILE A 173 40.64 31.39 16.61
C ILE A 173 41.83 31.61 15.67
N GLU A 174 41.79 31.06 14.46
CA GLU A 174 42.85 31.28 13.47
C GLU A 174 42.96 32.75 13.07
N SER A 175 41.82 33.43 12.88
CA SER A 175 41.77 34.88 12.63
C SER A 175 42.33 35.67 13.81
N ALA A 176 41.90 35.36 15.03
CA ALA A 176 42.42 35.99 16.25
C ALA A 176 43.94 35.79 16.41
N ARG A 177 44.46 34.60 16.10
CA ARG A 177 45.90 34.29 16.11
C ARG A 177 46.66 35.14 15.10
N VAL A 178 46.13 35.31 13.88
CA VAL A 178 46.73 36.16 12.84
C VAL A 178 46.76 37.62 13.29
N ASN A 179 45.65 38.13 13.84
CA ASN A 179 45.58 39.50 14.36
C ASN A 179 46.57 39.73 15.51
N LEU A 180 46.68 38.79 16.45
CA LEU A 180 47.66 38.84 17.53
C LEU A 180 49.10 38.88 17.00
N TYR A 181 49.43 38.03 16.02
CA TYR A 181 50.75 38.02 15.39
C TYR A 181 51.08 39.37 14.77
N HIS A 182 50.15 39.96 14.00
CA HIS A 182 50.34 41.28 13.42
C HIS A 182 50.52 42.36 14.48
N GLY A 183 49.75 42.30 15.57
CA GLY A 183 49.90 43.23 16.69
C GLY A 183 51.26 43.17 17.38
N ILE A 184 51.72 41.96 17.74
CA ILE A 184 53.05 41.75 18.33
C ILE A 184 54.15 42.20 17.35
N LYS A 185 53.97 41.95 16.05
CA LYS A 185 54.94 42.35 15.03
C LYS A 185 55.14 43.87 15.01
N VAL A 186 54.09 44.68 15.15
CA VAL A 186 54.19 46.15 15.23
C VAL A 186 55.09 46.58 16.40
N ILE A 187 54.90 45.99 17.58
CA ILE A 187 55.73 46.25 18.78
C ILE A 187 57.20 45.92 18.50
N VAL A 188 57.46 44.74 17.92
CA VAL A 188 58.82 44.28 17.59
C VAL A 188 59.48 45.18 16.55
N ASP A 189 58.73 45.63 15.54
CA ASP A 189 59.25 46.48 14.47
C ASP A 189 59.58 47.89 14.99
N ILE A 190 58.74 48.48 15.87
CA ILE A 190 59.03 49.75 16.55
C ILE A 190 60.29 49.63 17.42
N TYR A 191 60.41 48.55 18.19
CA TYR A 191 61.59 48.29 19.02
C TYR A 191 62.87 48.20 18.18
N LYS A 192 62.83 47.45 17.06
CA LYS A 192 63.96 47.35 16.12
C LYS A 192 64.29 48.70 15.47
N ALA A 193 63.28 49.48 15.09
CA ALA A 193 63.46 50.78 14.43
C ALA A 193 64.14 51.82 15.33
N LYS A 194 63.84 51.80 16.66
CA LYS A 194 64.47 52.71 17.62
C LYS A 194 65.98 52.50 17.76
N LYS A 195 66.53 51.33 17.40
CA LYS A 195 67.98 50.97 17.48
C LYS A 195 68.65 51.28 18.84
N LYS A 196 67.87 51.50 19.90
CA LYS A 196 68.34 51.83 21.26
C LYS A 196 67.93 50.71 22.20
N ARG A 197 68.83 50.35 23.11
CA ARG A 197 68.56 49.35 24.15
C ARG A 197 67.74 50.01 25.25
N ILE A 198 66.58 49.44 25.60
CA ILE A 198 65.79 49.94 26.74
C ILE A 198 66.61 49.70 28.00
N SER A 199 67.10 50.79 28.58
CA SER A 199 68.01 50.73 29.73
C SER A 199 67.50 51.57 30.90
N THR A 200 66.57 52.49 30.62
CA THR A 200 65.96 53.40 31.59
C THR A 200 64.43 53.33 31.54
N GLN A 201 63.76 53.83 32.58
CA GLN A 201 62.30 53.96 32.61
C GLN A 201 61.79 54.93 31.53
N GLU A 202 62.55 55.97 31.19
CA GLU A 202 62.20 56.93 30.13
C GLU A 202 62.24 56.27 28.74
N ASP A 203 63.24 55.42 28.45
CA ASP A 203 63.29 54.65 27.20
C ASP A 203 62.06 53.74 27.03
N PHE A 204 61.57 53.19 28.15
CA PHE A 204 60.39 52.34 28.17
C PHE A 204 59.10 53.16 27.95
N ALA A 205 58.98 54.32 28.59
CA ALA A 205 57.86 55.24 28.38
C ALA A 205 57.79 55.75 26.92
N ASP A 206 58.95 56.05 26.32
CA ASP A 206 59.07 56.45 24.93
C ASP A 206 58.71 55.35 23.93
N LEU A 207 58.92 54.07 24.30
CA LEU A 207 58.47 52.94 23.50
C LEU A 207 56.95 52.81 23.55
N LEU A 208 56.36 52.86 24.75
CA LEU A 208 54.91 52.78 24.94
C LEU A 208 54.19 53.89 24.17
N LYS A 209 54.68 55.12 24.26
CA LYS A 209 54.11 56.26 23.52
C LYS A 209 54.14 56.06 21.99
N ALA A 210 55.22 55.49 21.47
CA ALA A 210 55.33 55.17 20.04
C ALA A 210 54.40 54.02 19.62
N ILE A 211 54.12 53.07 20.51
CA ILE A 211 53.13 52.00 20.28
C ILE A 211 51.70 52.55 20.31
N GLU A 212 51.39 53.45 21.23
CA GLU A 212 50.08 54.12 21.33
C GLU A 212 49.73 54.94 20.08
N GLU A 213 50.75 55.56 19.45
CA GLU A 213 50.57 56.34 18.22
C GLU A 213 50.38 55.45 16.98
N SER A 214 50.74 54.16 17.06
CA SER A 214 50.65 53.20 15.96
C SER A 214 49.22 52.66 15.75
N ASP A 215 48.97 52.11 14.56
CA ASP A 215 47.67 51.54 14.21
C ASP A 215 47.28 50.34 15.10
N PHE A 216 48.24 49.73 15.79
CA PHE A 216 47.98 48.66 16.77
C PHE A 216 47.02 49.08 17.89
N TYR A 217 47.12 50.32 18.39
CA TYR A 217 46.25 50.80 19.47
C TYR A 217 44.94 51.42 18.96
N LYS A 218 44.85 51.69 17.65
CA LYS A 218 43.65 52.23 16.99
C LYS A 218 42.76 51.14 16.41
N ASP A 219 43.26 49.90 16.29
CA ASP A 219 42.52 48.79 15.71
C ASP A 219 41.53 48.16 16.71
N THR A 220 40.26 48.50 16.54
CA THR A 220 39.11 47.95 17.28
C THR A 220 38.96 46.42 17.16
N GLY A 221 39.72 45.76 16.27
CA GLY A 221 39.74 44.31 16.10
C GLY A 221 40.41 43.52 17.24
N LEU A 222 41.09 44.19 18.19
CA LEU A 222 41.79 43.56 19.32
C LEU A 222 40.90 43.33 20.56
N TRP A 223 39.58 43.56 20.47
CA TRP A 223 38.62 43.23 21.54
C TRP A 223 38.75 41.78 22.02
N GLY A 224 39.12 40.86 21.11
CA GLY A 224 39.39 39.46 21.43
C GLY A 224 40.61 39.23 22.31
N ILE A 225 41.63 40.10 22.29
CA ILE A 225 42.81 39.98 23.18
C ILE A 225 42.44 40.41 24.60
N ASN A 226 41.73 41.52 24.76
CA ASN A 226 41.27 41.96 26.08
C ASN A 226 40.39 40.88 26.73
N LYS A 227 39.46 40.31 25.96
CA LYS A 227 38.62 39.20 26.44
C LYS A 227 39.39 37.90 26.71
N LEU A 228 40.39 37.57 25.89
CA LEU A 228 41.25 36.40 26.12
C LEU A 228 42.11 36.59 27.39
N ILE A 229 42.60 37.81 27.65
CA ILE A 229 43.31 38.14 28.88
C ILE A 229 42.38 37.98 30.08
N ASP A 230 41.16 38.54 30.01
CA ASP A 230 40.14 38.40 31.06
C ASP A 230 39.78 36.92 31.33
N ASP A 231 39.59 36.11 30.28
CA ASP A 231 39.25 34.68 30.40
C ASP A 231 40.43 33.88 31.01
N VAL A 232 41.68 34.20 30.62
CA VAL A 232 42.88 33.56 31.17
C VAL A 232 43.11 33.95 32.64
N GLU A 233 42.89 35.21 33.00
CA GLU A 233 42.97 35.72 34.36
C GLU A 233 41.92 35.02 35.25
N THR A 234 40.68 34.91 34.77
CA THR A 234 39.59 34.21 35.47
C THR A 234 39.89 32.71 35.69
N ILE A 235 40.48 32.03 34.70
CA ILE A 235 40.89 30.62 34.82
C ILE A 235 42.05 30.47 35.82
N TYR A 236 42.99 31.41 35.84
CA TYR A 236 44.12 31.39 36.77
C TYR A 236 43.68 31.62 38.23
N GLU A 237 42.78 32.58 38.47
CA GLU A 237 42.20 32.88 39.78
C GLU A 237 41.30 31.75 40.31
N SER A 238 40.53 31.10 39.43
CA SER A 238 39.73 29.94 39.81
C SER A 238 40.58 28.69 40.14
N GLN A 239 41.78 28.57 39.55
CA GLN A 239 42.73 27.51 39.90
C GLN A 239 43.56 27.81 41.15
N SER A 240 43.88 29.08 41.44
CA SER A 240 44.61 29.47 42.66
C SER A 240 43.75 29.29 43.91
N THR A 241 42.46 29.63 43.84
CA THR A 241 41.49 29.44 44.93
C THR A 241 41.13 27.97 45.21
N SER A 242 41.39 27.06 44.28
CA SER A 242 41.21 25.61 44.47
C SER A 242 42.40 24.91 45.13
N LYS A 243 43.57 25.56 45.23
CA LYS A 243 44.77 24.98 45.87
C LYS A 243 44.94 25.38 47.35
N ASP A 244 44.17 26.35 47.83
CA ASP A 244 44.18 26.82 49.23
C ASP A 244 43.03 26.23 50.09
N LYS A 245 42.51 25.04 49.72
CA LYS A 245 41.56 24.25 50.54
C LYS A 245 42.09 22.85 50.83
#